data_AF-A0A419JLK8-F1
#
_entry.id   AF-A0A419JLK8-F1
#
_cell.length_a   1.000
_cell.length_b   1.000
_cell.length_c   1.000
_cell.angle_alpha   90.00
_cell.angle_beta   90.00
_cell.angle_gamma   90.00
#
_symmetry.space_group_name_H-M   'P 1'
#
loop_
_entity.id
_entity.type
_entity.pdbx_description
1 polymer ?
#
loop_
_entity_poly.entity_id
_entity_poly.type
_entity_poly.pdbx_seq_one_letter_code
_entity_poly.pdbx_strand_id
1 'polypeptide(L)' 'MVVMITSLLLASGCIWQEKKVVDTDGDGWSDEQEQIAGTDLDNKDTDGDGYWDPLDGNPLDPEI' A
#
# COMPACT_ATOMS: atom_id res chain seq x y z
N MET A 1 -41.02 -6.80 6.44
CA MET A 1 -41.30 -6.20 5.12
C MET A 1 -40.58 -4.87 5.09
N VAL A 2 -39.40 -4.69 4.51
CA VAL A 2 -38.49 -5.57 3.73
C VAL A 2 -37.05 -5.08 4.00
N VAL A 3 -35.97 -5.86 3.92
CA VAL A 3 -35.79 -7.26 3.45
C VAL A 3 -35.02 -8.07 4.52
N MET A 4 -35.27 -9.38 4.61
CA MET A 4 -34.32 -10.41 5.06
C MET A 4 -34.24 -11.41 3.89
N ILE A 5 -33.08 -12.02 3.60
CA ILE A 5 -32.83 -13.14 2.63
C ILE A 5 -32.34 -12.89 1.18
N THR A 6 -31.65 -11.78 0.86
CA THR A 6 -30.80 -11.71 -0.37
C THR A 6 -29.37 -11.29 0.00
N SER A 7 -28.34 -12.13 -0.02
CA SER A 7 -28.24 -13.46 -0.64
C SER A 7 -27.49 -14.46 0.23
N LEU A 8 -28.19 -15.52 0.62
CA LEU A 8 -27.67 -16.74 1.26
C LEU A 8 -26.91 -17.63 0.25
N LEU A 9 -26.10 -17.02 -0.63
CA LEU A 9 -25.39 -17.69 -1.71
C LEU A 9 -23.89 -17.79 -1.41
N LEU A 10 -23.58 -18.86 -0.68
CA LEU A 10 -22.34 -19.63 -0.69
C LEU A 10 -21.04 -18.92 -0.26
N ALA A 11 -20.64 -19.27 0.96
CA ALA A 11 -19.36 -19.91 1.23
C ALA A 11 -18.06 -19.20 0.82
N SER A 12 -17.67 -18.20 1.61
CA SER A 12 -16.35 -18.19 2.29
C SER A 12 -16.38 -17.13 3.40
N GLY A 13 -15.87 -17.48 4.59
CA GLY A 13 -15.93 -16.63 5.79
C GLY A 13 -14.92 -15.49 5.79
N CYS A 14 -14.94 -14.62 4.78
CA CYS A 14 -14.01 -13.51 4.65
C CYS A 14 -14.73 -12.23 4.20
N ILE A 15 -15.44 -11.60 5.15
CA ILE A 15 -15.85 -10.19 5.04
C ILE A 15 -15.37 -9.48 6.30
N TRP A 16 -14.06 -9.33 6.39
CA TRP A 16 -13.46 -8.27 7.17
C TRP A 16 -13.18 -7.13 6.20
N GLN A 17 -13.81 -5.96 6.40
CA GLN A 17 -13.25 -4.72 5.85
C GLN A 17 -12.08 -4.31 6.75
N GLU A 18 -10.99 -5.05 6.62
CA GLU A 18 -9.70 -4.61 7.13
C GLU A 18 -9.32 -3.35 6.33
N LYS A 19 -8.77 -2.33 7.01
CA LYS A 19 -8.16 -1.19 6.32
C LYS A 19 -6.97 -1.79 5.56
N LYS A 20 -7.19 -2.18 4.29
CA LYS A 20 -6.12 -2.68 3.44
C LYS A 20 -5.15 -1.53 3.26
N VAL A 21 -4.07 -1.58 4.04
CA VAL A 21 -2.87 -0.80 3.79
C VAL A 21 -2.41 -1.25 2.40
N VAL A 22 -2.49 -0.33 1.44
CA VAL A 22 -2.02 -0.57 0.08
C VAL A 22 -0.54 -0.23 0.07
N ASP A 23 0.19 -1.04 -0.65
CA ASP A 23 1.63 -1.01 -0.89
C ASP A 23 1.65 -1.32 -2.40
N THR A 24 1.73 -0.24 -3.19
CA THR A 24 1.37 -0.26 -4.62
C THR A 24 2.52 -0.81 -5.46
N ASP A 25 3.74 -0.42 -5.14
CA ASP A 25 4.97 -0.88 -5.79
C ASP A 25 5.49 -2.21 -5.16
N GLY A 26 5.22 -2.48 -3.88
CA GLY A 26 5.62 -3.67 -3.13
C GLY A 26 6.98 -3.56 -2.42
N ASP A 27 7.44 -2.38 -1.98
CA ASP A 27 8.77 -2.22 -1.33
C ASP A 27 8.79 -2.50 0.18
N GLY A 28 7.63 -2.41 0.83
CA GLY A 28 7.44 -2.61 2.27
C GLY A 28 7.11 -1.33 3.07
N TRP A 29 7.06 -0.16 2.44
CA TRP A 29 6.22 0.95 2.86
C TRP A 29 4.79 0.73 2.34
N SER A 30 3.97 1.76 2.50
CA SER A 30 2.58 1.77 2.06
C SER A 30 2.28 3.12 1.46
N ASP A 31 1.27 3.20 0.61
CA ASP A 31 0.91 4.43 -0.10
C ASP A 31 0.76 5.62 0.88
N GLU A 32 0.30 5.37 2.11
CA GLU A 32 0.13 6.37 3.17
C GLU A 32 1.46 6.81 3.81
N GLN A 33 2.46 5.91 3.92
CA GLN A 33 3.81 6.22 4.39
C GLN A 33 4.62 6.97 3.32
N GLU A 34 4.57 6.50 2.08
CA GLU A 34 5.26 7.12 0.94
C GLU A 34 4.75 8.54 0.71
N GLN A 35 3.41 8.74 0.72
CA GLN A 35 2.81 10.07 0.61
C GLN A 35 3.13 10.98 1.83
N ILE A 36 3.59 10.44 2.96
CA ILE A 36 4.11 11.21 4.11
C ILE A 36 5.61 11.55 3.93
N ALA A 37 6.39 10.62 3.37
CA ALA A 37 7.80 10.85 3.01
C ALA A 37 7.97 11.81 1.82
N GLY A 38 7.00 11.81 0.90
CA GLY A 38 7.05 12.52 -0.37
C GLY A 38 7.55 11.68 -1.54
N THR A 39 7.61 10.35 -1.39
CA THR A 39 8.10 9.40 -2.39
C THR A 39 7.03 8.98 -3.41
N ASP A 40 7.44 8.24 -4.46
CA ASP A 40 6.59 7.87 -5.60
C ASP A 40 5.95 6.49 -5.43
N LEU A 41 4.62 6.48 -5.25
CA LEU A 41 3.80 5.30 -4.92
C LEU A 41 3.91 4.12 -5.90
N ASP A 42 4.39 4.36 -7.12
CA ASP A 42 4.57 3.35 -8.17
C ASP A 42 6.04 2.88 -8.31
N ASN A 43 6.98 3.37 -7.46
CA ASN A 43 8.42 3.18 -7.64
C ASN A 43 9.23 3.04 -6.33
N LYS A 44 9.79 1.84 -6.11
CA LYS A 44 10.55 1.41 -4.90
C LYS A 44 11.78 2.25 -4.52
N ASP A 45 12.27 3.04 -5.45
CA ASP A 45 13.59 3.67 -5.48
C ASP A 45 13.36 5.04 -6.15
N THR A 46 12.81 5.98 -5.38
CA THR A 46 12.20 7.20 -5.91
C THR A 46 13.20 8.12 -6.59
N ASP A 47 14.43 8.20 -6.09
CA ASP A 47 15.50 9.00 -6.68
C ASP A 47 16.42 8.22 -7.65
N GLY A 48 16.44 6.90 -7.59
CA GLY A 48 17.16 6.03 -8.52
C GLY A 48 18.60 5.71 -8.10
N ASP A 49 18.96 5.86 -6.82
CA ASP A 49 20.30 5.57 -6.30
C ASP A 49 20.60 4.06 -6.17
N GLY A 50 19.57 3.22 -6.17
CA GLY A 50 19.63 1.75 -6.07
C GLY A 50 19.36 1.18 -4.67
N TYR A 51 19.06 2.02 -3.68
CA TYR A 51 18.43 1.65 -2.43
C TYR A 51 16.90 1.75 -2.56
N TRP A 52 16.17 1.12 -1.64
CA TRP A 52 14.72 1.29 -1.60
C TRP A 52 14.36 2.37 -0.60
N ASP A 53 13.30 3.13 -0.87
CA ASP A 53 12.82 4.22 -0.01
C ASP A 53 12.69 3.86 1.50
N PRO A 54 12.32 2.62 1.91
CA PRO A 54 12.25 2.20 3.31
C PRO A 54 13.62 1.95 3.97
N LEU A 55 14.67 1.83 3.15
CA LEU A 55 16.02 1.45 3.54
C LEU A 55 17.03 2.60 3.41
N ASP A 56 16.71 3.60 2.57
CA ASP A 56 17.53 4.79 2.43
C ASP A 56 17.24 5.85 3.51
N GLY A 57 18.24 6.70 3.79
CA GLY A 57 18.17 7.79 4.75
C GLY A 57 17.66 9.12 4.18
N ASN A 58 17.61 9.28 2.86
CA ASN A 58 17.20 10.49 2.15
C ASN A 58 16.53 10.18 0.78
N PRO A 59 15.36 9.50 0.72
CA PRO A 59 14.79 8.85 -0.49
C PRO A 59 14.32 9.76 -1.65
N LEU A 60 14.83 10.99 -1.71
CA LEU A 60 14.53 12.02 -2.70
C LEU A 60 15.83 12.67 -3.21
N ASP A 61 16.99 12.08 -2.93
CA ASP A 61 18.32 12.64 -3.17
C ASP A 61 19.28 11.58 -3.72
N PRO A 62 19.49 11.52 -5.05
CA PRO A 62 20.27 10.47 -5.70
C PRO A 62 21.80 10.55 -5.45
N GLU A 63 22.26 11.39 -4.50
CA GLU A 63 23.65 11.54 -4.08
C GLU A 63 23.88 11.07 -2.63
N ILE A 64 24.24 9.79 -2.48
CA ILE A 64 24.66 9.11 -1.23
C ILE A 64 25.95 9.63 -0.57
#